data_AF-A0A963F296-F1
#
_entry.id   AF-A0A963F296-F1
#
_cell.length_a   1.000
_cell.length_b   1.000
_cell.length_c   1.000
_cell.angle_alpha   90.00
_cell.angle_beta   90.00
_cell.angle_gamma   90.00
#
_symmetry.space_group_name_H-M   'P 1'
#
loop_
_entity.id
_entity.type
_entity.pdbx_description
1 polymer ?
#
loop_
_entity_poly.entity_id
_entity_poly.type
_entity_poly.pdbx_seq_one_letter_code
_entity_poly.pdbx_strand_id
1 'polypeptide(L)'
;MGSIELILTGFTIVIGVLSFLWFMCLVVGFLHKDRKKKATTMPEPAGPAPTPVPSAHLAAISAAVAEMVPGKYRIVRVYAPGHKAYGWAEEGRYQLTSSHRVRWDWATPGPVSPSIVRNKLNNGGNKK
;
A
#
# COMPACT_ATOMS: atom_id res chain seq x y z
N MET A 1 -19.86 51.20 20.96
CA MET A 1 -19.09 50.03 20.49
C MET A 1 -18.43 50.43 19.18
N GLY A 2 -17.11 50.67 19.22
CA GLY A 2 -16.38 51.20 18.07
C GLY A 2 -16.06 50.08 17.07
N SER A 3 -15.96 50.41 15.78
CA SER A 3 -15.65 49.45 14.71
C SER A 3 -14.38 48.61 14.97
N ILE A 4 -13.43 49.16 15.74
CA ILE A 4 -12.19 48.49 16.16
C ILE A 4 -12.46 47.27 17.07
N GLU A 5 -13.47 47.33 17.93
CA GLU A 5 -13.83 46.27 18.86
C GLU A 5 -14.38 45.04 18.13
N LEU A 6 -15.14 45.28 17.05
CA LEU A 6 -15.69 44.25 16.18
C LEU A 6 -14.60 43.58 15.33
N ILE A 7 -13.62 44.36 14.85
CA ILE A 7 -12.46 43.83 14.11
C ILE A 7 -11.60 42.94 15.01
N LEU A 8 -11.33 43.36 16.25
CA LEU A 8 -10.49 42.59 17.19
C LEU A 8 -11.15 41.28 17.62
N THR A 9 -12.44 41.30 17.92
CA THR A 9 -13.19 40.08 18.29
C THR A 9 -13.23 39.09 17.14
N GLY A 10 -13.52 39.55 15.92
CA GLY A 10 -13.47 38.71 14.72
C GLY A 10 -12.09 38.10 14.48
N PHE A 11 -11.03 38.90 14.55
CA PHE A 11 -9.66 38.42 14.39
C PHE A 11 -9.28 37.37 15.43
N THR A 12 -9.65 37.60 16.70
CA THR A 12 -9.34 36.68 17.81
C THR A 12 -10.01 35.32 17.61
N ILE A 13 -11.26 35.30 17.13
CA ILE A 13 -11.97 34.06 16.80
C ILE A 13 -11.25 33.29 15.70
N VAL A 14 -10.84 33.96 14.63
CA VAL A 14 -10.12 33.31 13.51
C VAL A 14 -8.80 32.70 13.99
N ILE A 15 -7.99 33.46 14.73
CA ILE A 15 -6.73 32.96 15.29
C ILE A 15 -6.97 31.79 16.25
N GLY A 16 -8.03 31.84 17.05
CA GLY A 16 -8.43 30.76 17.95
C GLY A 16 -8.76 29.47 17.19
N VAL A 17 -9.58 29.55 16.14
CA VAL A 17 -9.95 28.39 15.32
C VAL A 17 -8.74 27.81 14.58
N LEU A 18 -7.87 28.66 14.00
CA LEU A 18 -6.66 28.22 13.33
C LEU A 18 -5.70 27.50 14.30
N SER A 19 -5.51 28.06 15.49
CA SER A 19 -4.65 27.47 16.53
C SER A 19 -5.22 26.13 17.03
N PHE A 20 -6.53 26.04 17.20
CA PHE A 20 -7.21 24.81 17.62
C PHE A 20 -7.08 23.71 16.57
N LEU A 21 -7.27 24.05 15.28
CA LEU A 21 -7.11 23.08 14.19
C LEU A 21 -5.66 22.61 14.07
N TRP A 22 -4.70 23.53 14.21
CA TRP A 22 -3.28 23.20 14.25
C TRP A 22 -2.94 22.27 15.42
N PHE A 23 -3.49 22.55 16.61
CA PHE A 23 -3.34 21.70 17.78
C PHE A 23 -3.93 20.30 17.56
N MET A 24 -5.14 20.19 16.98
CA MET A 24 -5.73 18.89 16.63
C MET A 24 -4.84 18.10 15.66
N CYS A 25 -4.28 18.75 14.64
CA CYS A 25 -3.34 18.12 13.72
C CYS A 25 -2.07 17.62 14.44
N LEU A 26 -1.53 18.40 15.39
CA LEU A 26 -0.39 17.98 16.21
C LEU A 26 -0.75 16.83 17.15
N VAL A 27 -1.90 16.86 17.82
CA VAL A 27 -2.37 15.80 18.71
C VAL A 27 -2.52 14.49 17.95
N VAL A 28 -3.14 14.52 16.77
CA VAL A 28 -3.25 13.34 15.89
C VAL A 28 -1.87 12.87 15.46
N GLY A 29 -0.97 13.78 15.07
CA GLY A 29 0.42 13.44 14.71
C GLY A 29 1.23 12.84 15.86
N PHE A 30 1.03 13.33 17.09
CA PHE A 30 1.70 12.88 18.31
C PHE A 30 1.19 11.50 18.75
N LEU A 31 -0.13 11.31 18.80
CA LEU A 31 -0.76 10.01 19.06
C LEU A 31 -0.28 8.94 18.06
N HIS A 32 -0.13 9.29 16.78
CA HIS A 32 0.41 8.36 15.78
C HIS A 32 1.92 8.12 15.93
N LYS A 33 2.69 9.12 16.39
CA LYS A 33 4.12 8.97 16.71
C LYS A 33 4.35 8.04 17.90
N ASP A 34 3.53 8.14 18.93
CA ASP A 34 3.63 7.26 20.11
C ASP A 34 3.20 5.83 19.79
N ARG A 35 2.21 5.65 18.90
CA ARG A 35 1.86 4.34 18.36
C ARG A 35 2.96 3.74 17.48
N LYS A 36 3.78 4.56 16.82
CA LYS A 36 4.98 4.10 16.10
C LYS A 36 6.16 3.80 17.02
N LYS A 37 6.23 4.40 18.21
CA LYS A 37 7.25 4.04 19.23
C LYS A 37 6.96 2.70 19.92
N LYS A 38 5.70 2.25 19.94
CA LYS A 38 5.35 0.87 20.32
C LYS A 38 5.52 -0.15 19.16
N ALA A 39 6.36 0.18 18.18
CA ALA A 39 6.82 -0.72 17.12
C ALA A 39 8.35 -0.73 16.98
N THR A 40 9.08 -0.36 18.04
CA THR A 40 10.52 -0.63 18.17
C THR A 40 10.77 -1.44 19.45
N THR A 41 10.03 -2.51 19.63
CA THR A 41 10.73 -3.74 20.02
C THR A 41 10.98 -4.41 18.68
N MET A 42 12.20 -4.24 18.16
CA MET A 42 12.71 -5.15 17.15
C MET A 42 12.36 -6.55 17.66
N PRO A 43 11.56 -7.37 16.95
CA PRO A 43 11.51 -8.78 17.31
C PRO A 43 12.96 -9.21 17.25
N GLU A 44 13.51 -9.59 18.40
CA GLU A 44 14.74 -10.35 18.44
C GLU A 44 14.58 -11.42 17.36
N PRO A 45 15.55 -11.55 16.43
CA PRO A 45 15.44 -12.56 15.39
C PRO A 45 15.17 -13.87 16.11
N ALA A 46 13.95 -14.40 15.92
CA ALA A 46 13.56 -15.63 16.57
C ALA A 46 14.67 -16.63 16.30
N GLY A 47 15.32 -17.08 17.37
CA GLY A 47 16.41 -18.04 17.28
C GLY A 47 15.97 -19.24 16.44
N PRO A 48 16.91 -19.95 15.80
CA PRO A 48 16.59 -21.03 14.87
C PRO A 48 15.52 -21.94 15.48
N ALA A 49 14.34 -21.98 14.84
CA ALA A 49 13.23 -22.76 15.35
C ALA A 49 13.67 -24.24 15.46
N PRO A 50 13.42 -24.90 16.60
CA PRO A 50 13.77 -26.30 16.75
C PRO A 50 12.90 -27.14 15.81
N THR A 51 13.56 -28.07 15.12
CA THR A 51 13.02 -29.12 14.23
C THR A 51 12.45 -28.69 12.86
N PRO A 52 12.66 -29.51 11.82
CA PRO A 52 12.22 -29.21 10.47
C PRO A 52 10.71 -29.46 10.36
N VAL A 53 9.91 -28.44 10.66
CA VAL A 53 8.47 -28.46 10.36
C VAL A 53 8.31 -28.64 8.84
N PRO A 54 7.54 -29.64 8.36
CA PRO A 54 7.29 -29.83 6.94
C PRO A 54 6.80 -28.54 6.29
N SER A 55 7.39 -28.18 5.14
CA SER A 55 7.13 -26.92 4.43
C SER A 55 5.66 -26.70 4.11
N ALA A 56 4.90 -27.77 3.91
CA ALA A 56 3.45 -27.73 3.70
C ALA A 56 2.69 -27.17 4.92
N HIS A 57 3.10 -27.52 6.14
CA HIS A 57 2.46 -27.02 7.35
C HIS A 57 2.80 -25.54 7.60
N LEU A 58 4.04 -25.12 7.31
CA LEU A 58 4.41 -23.71 7.40
C LEU A 58 3.63 -22.83 6.41
N ALA A 59 3.39 -23.32 5.20
CA ALA A 59 2.59 -22.62 4.20
C ALA A 59 1.11 -22.50 4.63
N ALA A 60 0.54 -23.54 5.25
CA ALA A 60 -0.82 -23.51 5.76
C ALA A 60 -0.98 -22.53 6.93
N ILE A 61 -0.02 -22.52 7.86
CA ILE A 61 -0.04 -21.61 9.02
C ILE A 61 0.11 -20.15 8.56
N SER A 62 1.02 -19.87 7.62
CA SER A 62 1.22 -18.51 7.13
C SER A 62 0.02 -17.98 6.32
N ALA A 63 -0.65 -18.85 5.55
CA ALA A 63 -1.88 -18.51 4.84
C ALA A 63 -3.03 -18.18 5.83
N ALA A 64 -3.22 -19.02 6.85
CA ALA A 64 -4.24 -18.77 7.88
C ALA A 64 -3.97 -17.46 8.64
N VAL A 65 -2.71 -17.17 8.97
CA VAL A 65 -2.33 -15.90 9.63
C VAL A 65 -2.58 -14.70 8.71
N ALA A 66 -2.31 -14.83 7.40
CA ALA A 66 -2.57 -13.76 6.44
C ALA A 66 -4.06 -13.43 6.31
N GLU A 67 -4.95 -14.42 6.48
CA GLU A 67 -6.40 -14.23 6.40
C GLU A 67 -7.00 -13.77 7.74
N MET A 68 -6.50 -14.29 8.86
CA MET A 68 -7.04 -13.98 10.19
C MET A 68 -6.57 -12.65 10.78
N VAL A 69 -5.47 -12.07 10.29
CA VAL A 69 -4.91 -10.82 10.84
C VAL A 69 -5.15 -9.65 9.88
N PRO A 70 -6.26 -8.89 10.03
CA PRO A 70 -6.45 -7.67 9.25
C PRO A 70 -5.43 -6.61 9.66
N GLY A 71 -4.45 -6.30 8.80
CA GLY A 71 -3.43 -5.29 9.09
C GLY A 71 -2.31 -5.17 8.04
N LYS A 72 -1.42 -4.19 8.23
CA LYS A 72 -0.17 -4.06 7.43
C LYS A 72 0.88 -5.04 7.96
N TYR A 73 1.04 -6.19 7.31
CA TYR A 73 2.12 -7.11 7.58
C TYR A 73 3.33 -6.83 6.67
N ARG A 74 4.54 -7.00 7.21
CA ARG A 74 5.80 -6.97 6.45
C ARG A 74 6.34 -8.38 6.37
N ILE A 75 6.35 -8.95 5.17
CA ILE A 75 6.96 -10.25 4.91
C ILE A 75 8.49 -10.05 5.03
N VAL A 76 9.10 -10.63 6.06
CA VAL A 76 10.55 -10.46 6.34
C VAL A 76 11.39 -11.49 5.59
N ARG A 77 10.85 -12.69 5.39
CA ARG A 77 11.55 -13.78 4.70
C ARG A 77 10.57 -14.76 4.09
N VAL A 78 10.82 -15.17 2.84
CA VAL A 78 10.09 -16.26 2.18
C VAL A 78 11.12 -17.33 1.84
N TYR A 79 10.88 -18.57 2.27
CA TYR A 79 11.71 -19.72 1.89
C TYR A 79 10.93 -20.59 0.91
N ALA A 80 11.35 -20.54 -0.36
CA ALA A 80 10.82 -21.42 -1.40
C ALA A 80 11.87 -22.51 -1.70
N PRO A 81 11.46 -23.79 -1.88
CA PRO A 81 12.34 -24.83 -2.39
C PRO A 81 13.00 -24.39 -3.71
N GLY A 82 14.28 -24.69 -3.92
CA GLY A 82 15.08 -24.13 -5.02
C GLY A 82 14.45 -24.28 -6.42
N HIS A 83 13.74 -25.38 -6.68
CA HIS A 83 13.04 -25.63 -7.95
C HIS A 83 11.72 -24.84 -8.12
N LYS A 84 11.19 -24.22 -7.05
CA LYS A 84 9.99 -23.36 -7.05
C LYS A 84 10.30 -21.89 -6.76
N ALA A 85 11.56 -21.57 -6.43
CA ALA A 85 11.97 -20.22 -6.06
C ALA A 85 11.72 -19.20 -7.18
N TYR A 86 11.90 -19.60 -8.45
CA TYR A 86 11.63 -18.74 -9.59
C TYR A 86 10.14 -18.37 -9.71
N GLY A 87 9.25 -19.36 -9.66
CA GLY A 87 7.79 -19.12 -9.72
C GLY A 87 7.25 -18.30 -8.54
N TRP A 88 7.87 -18.44 -7.36
CA TRP A 88 7.53 -17.61 -6.19
C TRP A 88 7.92 -16.14 -6.37
N ALA A 89 9.06 -15.86 -7.00
CA ALA A 89 9.48 -14.49 -7.28
C ALA A 89 8.59 -13.83 -8.36
N GLU A 90 8.16 -14.60 -9.36
CA GLU A 90 7.19 -14.17 -10.37
C GLU A 90 5.85 -13.79 -9.73
N GLU A 91 5.28 -14.67 -8.89
CA GLU A 91 4.00 -14.43 -8.21
C GLU A 91 4.05 -13.18 -7.32
N GLY A 92 5.15 -12.96 -6.61
CA GLY A 92 5.36 -11.74 -5.84
C GLY A 92 5.35 -10.47 -6.70
N ARG A 93 5.93 -10.50 -7.90
CA ARG A 93 5.87 -9.37 -8.85
C ARG A 93 4.46 -9.18 -9.41
N TYR A 94 3.73 -10.26 -9.69
CA TYR A 94 2.33 -10.18 -10.13
C TYR A 94 1.43 -9.58 -9.06
N GLN A 95 1.56 -9.99 -7.79
CA GLN A 95 0.79 -9.40 -6.68
C GLN A 95 1.15 -7.93 -6.43
N LEU A 96 2.42 -7.58 -6.53
CA LEU A 96 2.87 -6.20 -6.35
C LEU A 96 2.34 -5.28 -7.47
N THR A 97 2.41 -5.73 -8.72
CA THR A 97 1.96 -4.94 -9.88
C THR A 97 0.45 -4.95 -10.08
N SER A 98 -0.26 -6.02 -9.72
CA SER A 98 -1.73 -6.09 -9.81
C SER A 98 -2.44 -5.12 -8.86
N SER A 99 -1.82 -4.78 -7.73
CA SER A 99 -2.34 -3.77 -6.80
C SER A 99 -2.31 -2.34 -7.37
N HIS A 100 -1.43 -2.08 -8.35
CA HIS A 100 -1.29 -0.77 -8.99
C HIS A 100 -1.94 -0.82 -10.37
N ARG A 101 -3.01 -0.03 -10.59
CA ARG A 101 -3.51 0.19 -11.95
C ARG A 101 -2.46 0.97 -12.73
N VAL A 102 -1.74 0.29 -13.63
CA VAL A 102 -0.86 0.95 -14.58
C VAL A 102 -1.73 1.79 -15.51
N ARG A 103 -1.64 3.12 -15.33
CA ARG A 103 -2.23 4.10 -16.22
C ARG A 103 -1.40 4.13 -17.52
N TRP A 104 -1.83 3.34 -18.49
CA TRP A 104 -1.21 3.20 -19.81
C TRP A 104 -1.49 4.38 -20.76
N ASP A 105 -2.26 5.36 -20.31
CA ASP A 105 -2.72 6.50 -21.10
C ASP A 105 -1.61 7.54 -21.38
N TRP A 106 -0.52 7.57 -20.61
CA TRP A 106 0.47 8.67 -20.68
C TRP A 106 1.91 8.24 -21.03
N ALA A 107 2.31 6.98 -20.85
CA ALA A 107 3.74 6.61 -20.88
C ALA A 107 4.21 5.86 -22.14
N THR A 108 3.33 5.27 -22.94
CA THR A 108 3.70 4.56 -24.17
C THR A 108 2.41 4.21 -24.92
N PRO A 109 2.33 4.23 -26.27
CA PRO A 109 1.27 3.51 -26.95
C PRO A 109 1.31 2.07 -26.46
N GLY A 110 0.32 1.70 -25.66
CA GLY A 110 0.24 0.36 -25.07
C GLY A 110 0.28 -0.73 -26.13
N PRO A 111 0.57 -1.98 -25.76
CA PRO A 111 0.46 -3.09 -26.70
C PRO A 111 -0.93 -3.04 -27.33
N VAL A 112 -0.95 -2.98 -28.67
CA VAL A 112 -2.19 -2.93 -29.44
C VAL A 112 -3.11 -4.04 -28.94
N SER A 113 -4.22 -3.66 -28.31
CA SER A 113 -5.21 -4.64 -27.86
C SER A 113 -5.58 -5.51 -29.07
N PRO A 114 -5.72 -6.84 -28.92
CA PRO A 114 -6.03 -7.75 -30.02
C PRO A 114 -7.26 -7.32 -30.82
N SER A 115 -8.19 -6.61 -30.16
CA SER A 115 -9.36 -6.01 -30.80
C SER A 115 -9.00 -4.92 -31.83
N ILE A 116 -7.97 -4.11 -31.57
CA ILE A 116 -7.53 -3.02 -32.43
C ILE A 116 -6.74 -3.57 -33.63
N VAL A 117 -5.90 -4.58 -33.42
CA VAL A 117 -5.22 -5.31 -34.51
C VAL A 117 -6.24 -6.01 -35.40
N ARG A 118 -7.21 -6.72 -34.82
CA ARG A 118 -8.29 -7.40 -35.56
C ARG A 118 -9.12 -6.42 -36.38
N ASN A 119 -9.48 -5.27 -35.80
CA ASN A 119 -10.28 -4.28 -36.51
C ASN A 119 -9.51 -3.60 -37.65
N LYS A 120 -8.18 -3.37 -37.49
CA LYS A 120 -7.31 -2.84 -38.56
C LYS A 120 -7.18 -3.82 -39.73
N LEU A 121 -7.05 -5.12 -39.44
CA LEU A 121 -7.00 -6.17 -40.47
C LEU A 121 -8.34 -6.31 -41.20
N ASN A 122 -9.45 -6.17 -40.49
CA ASN A 122 -10.80 -6.28 -41.08
C ASN A 122 -11.16 -5.06 -41.95
N ASN A 123 -10.83 -3.83 -41.49
CA ASN A 123 -11.17 -2.60 -42.22
C ASN A 123 -10.16 -2.22 -43.33
N GLY A 124 -8.93 -2.76 -43.28
CA GLY A 124 -7.91 -2.51 -44.30
C GLY A 124 -8.20 -3.16 -45.66
N GLY A 125 -9.15 -4.11 -45.72
CA GLY A 125 -9.59 -4.78 -46.95
C GLY A 125 -10.75 -4.10 -47.68
N ASN A 126 -11.39 -3.07 -47.09
CA ASN A 126 -12.57 -2.41 -47.66
C ASN A 126 -12.23 -1.04 -48.27
N LYS A 127 -11.25 -1.03 -49.19
CA LYS A 127 -11.06 0.05 -50.16
C LYS A 127 -10.97 -0.57 -51.54
N LYS A 128 -12.12 -0.84 -52.14
CA LYS A 128 -12.29 -0.97 -53.59
C LYS A 128 -13.40 -0.03 -54.02
#